data_AF-A0A136PKB7-F1
#
_entry.id   AF-A0A136PKB7-F1
#
_cell.length_a   1.000
_cell.length_b   1.000
_cell.length_c   1.000
_cell.angle_alpha   90.00
_cell.angle_beta   90.00
_cell.angle_gamma   90.00
#
_symmetry.space_group_name_H-M   'P 1'
#
loop_
_entity.id
_entity.type
_entity.pdbx_description
1 polymer ?
#
loop_
_entity_poly.entity_id
_entity_poly.type
_entity_poly.pdbx_seq_one_letter_code
_entity_poly.pdbx_strand_id
1 'polypeptide(L)'
;MALVRARRAVAALVGTVLLVAGCDAAGVRDEPGARHEPAPLRPRWVAGALPVPAGGPGRVLVRDVVACGGRWYAVGAVADSGGATRPAFWASADGRSWAARPVRAESFYGAQNVLSAVGCRGAAVAALGAKSGGAHGNPRVSTWRQPADGGLVEVPAEFEVFGGPRAVDVARIAGGPPGWLITGGRVAGAAVWASAPDAAAFTLLEGAPELAGDARGRTFGRDAVAVGESWLVAGALLPPGGTGFLPLVWTSPDGRAWRRSVLPVAGRSAGVTGADEPVAAGGGSAERVALAAGEPVVLGRLGEEFVLWRRAAGQWRLAGGFGVAVGSPAAAGGSGVRSVAGFAAESSSLVAAVGAGAERSGWWSGDAGGSWRRLALPVPVSSGGDAAVAVAQADGVLVVALDDGRSSGVWSVRVADLAR
;
A
#
# COMPACT_ATOMS: atom_id res chain seq x y z
N MET A 1 14.51 45.52 -73.08
CA MET A 1 13.85 46.33 -72.03
C MET A 1 12.65 45.64 -71.35
N ALA A 2 12.43 44.32 -71.51
CA ALA A 2 11.25 43.62 -70.99
C ALA A 2 11.50 42.69 -69.77
N LEU A 3 12.76 42.34 -69.46
CA LEU A 3 13.10 41.34 -68.44
C LEU A 3 13.29 41.89 -67.00
N VAL A 4 13.33 43.20 -66.81
CA VAL A 4 13.56 43.80 -65.47
C VAL A 4 12.24 44.09 -64.73
N ARG A 5 11.10 44.19 -65.42
CA ARG A 5 9.80 44.48 -64.80
C ARG A 5 9.14 43.26 -64.12
N ALA A 6 9.48 42.04 -64.54
CA ALA A 6 8.89 40.82 -63.97
C ALA A 6 9.41 40.47 -62.56
N ARG A 7 10.67 40.83 -62.22
CA ARG A 7 11.27 40.53 -60.90
C ARG A 7 10.74 41.41 -59.76
N ARG A 8 10.23 42.61 -60.06
CA ARG A 8 9.65 43.51 -59.03
C ARG A 8 8.21 43.15 -58.67
N ALA A 9 7.45 42.53 -59.58
CA ALA A 9 6.08 42.09 -59.31
C ALA A 9 6.01 40.82 -58.42
N VAL A 10 6.99 39.91 -58.54
CA VAL A 10 7.04 38.68 -57.73
C VAL A 10 7.47 38.95 -56.28
N ALA A 11 8.38 39.90 -56.05
CA ALA A 11 8.79 40.28 -54.69
C ALA A 11 7.67 40.98 -53.90
N ALA A 12 6.79 41.74 -54.57
CA ALA A 12 5.65 42.37 -53.93
C ALA A 12 4.56 41.34 -53.55
N LEU A 13 4.30 40.34 -54.40
CA LEU A 13 3.28 39.32 -54.12
C LEU A 13 3.67 38.38 -52.97
N VAL A 14 4.96 38.01 -52.85
CA VAL A 14 5.47 37.18 -51.74
C VAL A 14 5.46 37.97 -50.41
N GLY A 15 5.74 39.28 -50.46
CA GLY A 15 5.64 40.15 -49.29
C GLY A 15 4.20 40.35 -48.78
N THR A 16 3.21 40.42 -49.67
CA THR A 16 1.80 40.59 -49.28
C THR A 16 1.18 39.28 -48.78
N VAL A 17 1.54 38.12 -49.32
CA VAL A 17 1.08 36.82 -48.80
C VAL A 17 1.67 36.52 -47.41
N LEU A 18 2.90 36.99 -47.11
CA LEU A 18 3.49 36.88 -45.78
C LEU A 18 2.90 37.86 -44.75
N LEU A 19 2.27 38.96 -45.18
CA LEU A 19 1.66 39.94 -44.27
C LEU A 19 0.18 39.67 -43.97
N VAL A 20 -0.56 38.97 -44.86
CA VAL A 20 -1.96 38.58 -44.59
C VAL A 20 -2.05 37.28 -43.78
N ALA A 21 -1.01 36.45 -43.75
CA ALA A 21 -0.93 35.30 -42.84
C ALA A 21 -0.54 35.67 -41.38
N GLY A 22 -0.30 36.96 -41.09
CA GLY A 22 0.21 37.43 -39.79
C GLY A 22 -0.83 38.02 -38.83
N CYS A 23 -2.11 38.15 -39.22
CA CYS A 23 -3.09 38.91 -38.44
C CYS A 23 -4.23 38.10 -37.80
N ASP A 24 -4.31 36.77 -37.98
CA ASP A 24 -5.34 35.92 -37.34
C ASP A 24 -4.83 35.06 -36.17
N ALA A 25 -3.63 35.33 -35.63
CA ALA A 25 -3.06 34.54 -34.53
C ALA A 25 -2.67 35.37 -33.30
N ALA A 26 -3.38 36.47 -33.04
CA ALA A 26 -3.55 37.00 -31.69
C ALA A 26 -4.72 36.31 -30.95
N GLY A 27 -5.10 35.11 -31.39
CA GLY A 27 -5.77 34.16 -30.53
C GLY A 27 -4.86 33.91 -29.33
N VAL A 28 -5.37 34.24 -28.15
CA VAL A 28 -4.85 33.81 -26.85
C VAL A 28 -4.24 32.43 -27.04
N ARG A 29 -2.90 32.33 -26.92
CA ARG A 29 -2.26 31.04 -26.73
C ARG A 29 -2.82 30.56 -25.39
N ASP A 30 -3.92 29.80 -25.44
CA ASP A 30 -4.25 28.85 -24.40
C ASP A 30 -2.98 28.02 -24.24
N GLU A 31 -2.20 28.32 -23.19
CA GLU A 31 -1.10 27.46 -22.79
C GLU A 31 -1.67 26.05 -22.72
N PRO A 32 -1.11 25.07 -23.46
CA PRO A 32 -1.62 23.72 -23.49
C PRO A 32 -1.82 23.17 -22.07
N GLY A 33 -3.08 23.25 -21.64
CA GLY A 33 -3.69 22.58 -20.50
C GLY A 33 -2.78 22.31 -19.32
N ALA A 34 -2.58 23.31 -18.45
CA ALA A 34 -2.46 23.03 -17.03
C ALA A 34 -3.76 22.33 -16.61
N ARG A 35 -3.79 20.99 -16.72
CA ARG A 35 -4.93 20.17 -16.31
C ARG A 35 -5.20 20.54 -14.86
N HIS A 36 -6.30 21.23 -14.63
CA HIS A 36 -6.68 21.65 -13.30
C HIS A 36 -6.86 20.37 -12.47
N GLU A 37 -5.94 20.12 -11.53
CA GLU A 37 -6.07 18.98 -10.64
C GLU A 37 -7.39 19.16 -9.88
N PRO A 38 -8.32 18.18 -9.91
CA PRO A 38 -9.57 18.31 -9.19
C PRO A 38 -9.31 18.64 -7.72
N ALA A 39 -10.11 19.56 -7.16
CA ALA A 39 -9.97 19.95 -5.77
C ALA A 39 -10.00 18.71 -4.85
N PRO A 40 -9.12 18.64 -3.82
CA PRO A 40 -9.10 17.54 -2.88
C PRO A 40 -10.45 17.35 -2.17
N LEU A 41 -10.85 16.10 -1.99
CA LEU A 41 -11.97 15.71 -1.16
C LEU A 41 -11.68 16.05 0.31
N ARG A 42 -12.62 16.74 0.97
CA ARG A 42 -12.53 17.16 2.37
C ARG A 42 -13.74 16.64 3.15
N PRO A 43 -13.82 15.31 3.39
CA PRO A 43 -14.91 14.76 4.19
C PRO A 43 -14.93 15.34 5.60
N ARG A 44 -16.12 15.31 6.21
CA ARG A 44 -16.28 15.56 7.64
C ARG A 44 -15.96 14.27 8.40
N TRP A 45 -14.69 14.10 8.74
CA TRP A 45 -14.22 12.98 9.55
C TRP A 45 -14.87 12.96 10.93
N VAL A 46 -15.35 11.79 11.35
CA VAL A 46 -15.85 11.54 12.70
C VAL A 46 -14.75 10.82 13.49
N ALA A 47 -14.17 11.51 14.47
CA ALA A 47 -13.16 10.93 15.34
C ALA A 47 -13.78 9.85 16.25
N GLY A 48 -13.08 8.72 16.39
CA GLY A 48 -13.37 7.68 17.37
C GLY A 48 -12.26 7.62 18.41
N ALA A 49 -12.65 7.51 19.69
CA ALA A 49 -11.69 7.36 20.77
C ALA A 49 -11.24 5.89 20.88
N LEU A 50 -9.93 5.66 20.97
CA LEU A 50 -9.37 4.37 21.36
C LEU A 50 -9.09 4.38 22.85
N PRO A 51 -9.92 3.74 23.70
CA PRO A 51 -9.67 3.72 25.14
C PRO A 51 -8.35 3.00 25.44
N VAL A 52 -7.57 3.52 26.39
CA VAL A 52 -6.32 2.88 26.82
C VAL A 52 -6.65 1.53 27.47
N PRO A 53 -6.13 0.39 26.97
CA PRO A 53 -6.32 -0.90 27.61
C PRO A 53 -5.73 -0.92 29.03
N ALA A 54 -6.26 -1.78 29.89
CA ALA A 54 -5.80 -1.97 31.26
C ALA A 54 -4.26 -2.14 31.34
N GLY A 55 -3.66 -1.61 32.41
CA GLY A 55 -2.22 -1.55 32.62
C GLY A 55 -1.74 -0.15 33.00
N GLY A 56 -0.44 0.10 32.88
CA GLY A 56 0.13 1.43 33.15
C GLY A 56 -0.36 2.52 32.18
N PRO A 57 -0.31 3.80 32.56
CA PRO A 57 -0.64 4.89 31.64
C PRO A 57 0.29 4.91 30.42
N GLY A 58 -0.15 5.51 29.32
CA GLY A 58 0.70 5.70 28.15
C GLY A 58 -0.06 6.20 26.91
N ARG A 59 0.70 6.53 25.87
CA ARG A 59 0.20 6.96 24.57
C ARG A 59 -0.24 5.76 23.74
N VAL A 60 -1.45 5.81 23.20
CA VAL A 60 -1.92 4.83 22.22
C VAL A 60 -1.13 4.99 20.92
N LEU A 61 -0.72 3.86 20.34
CA LEU A 61 -0.09 3.76 19.02
C LEU A 61 -0.97 2.84 18.18
N VAL A 62 -1.81 3.36 17.27
CA VAL A 62 -2.53 2.51 16.32
C VAL A 62 -1.69 2.29 15.06
N ARG A 63 -1.62 1.05 14.59
CA ARG A 63 -0.76 0.69 13.44
C ARG A 63 -1.52 0.09 12.27
N ASP A 64 -2.59 -0.65 12.54
CA ASP A 64 -3.39 -1.26 11.49
C ASP A 64 -4.87 -1.37 11.87
N VAL A 65 -5.72 -1.48 10.86
CA VAL A 65 -7.17 -1.61 11.00
C VAL A 65 -7.74 -2.51 9.91
N VAL A 66 -8.68 -3.37 10.27
CA VAL A 66 -9.41 -4.25 9.34
C VAL A 66 -10.89 -4.32 9.69
N ALA A 67 -11.70 -4.75 8.73
CA ALA A 67 -13.12 -5.05 8.93
C ALA A 67 -13.43 -6.46 8.45
N CYS A 68 -14.07 -7.26 9.29
CA CYS A 68 -14.55 -8.59 8.93
C CYS A 68 -15.58 -9.13 9.93
N GLY A 69 -16.45 -10.02 9.46
CA GLY A 69 -17.53 -10.59 10.27
C GLY A 69 -18.48 -9.54 10.85
N GLY A 70 -18.73 -8.44 10.13
CA GLY A 70 -19.57 -7.33 10.59
C GLY A 70 -18.97 -6.52 11.73
N ARG A 71 -17.66 -6.59 11.93
CA ARG A 71 -16.93 -5.87 12.99
C ARG A 71 -15.67 -5.25 12.46
N TRP A 72 -15.19 -4.28 13.22
CA TRP A 72 -13.95 -3.56 13.00
C TRP A 72 -12.94 -3.92 14.07
N TYR A 73 -11.68 -4.01 13.67
CA TYR A 73 -10.58 -4.38 14.55
C TYR A 73 -9.40 -3.45 14.28
N ALA A 74 -8.78 -2.96 15.35
CA ALA A 74 -7.58 -2.15 15.27
C ALA A 74 -6.51 -2.74 16.19
N VAL A 75 -5.26 -2.68 15.76
CA VAL A 75 -4.11 -3.20 16.52
C VAL A 75 -3.02 -2.16 16.64
N GLY A 76 -2.20 -2.31 17.69
CA GLY A 76 -1.12 -1.40 17.96
C GLY A 76 -0.44 -1.68 19.29
N ALA A 77 -0.12 -0.61 20.02
CA ALA A 77 0.47 -0.67 21.35
C ALA A 77 0.05 0.52 22.23
N VAL A 78 0.44 0.45 23.50
CA VAL A 78 0.55 1.61 24.37
C VAL A 78 2.02 1.82 24.73
N ALA A 79 2.54 3.03 24.52
CA ALA A 79 3.89 3.43 24.89
C ALA A 79 3.88 4.30 26.15
N ASP A 80 4.70 3.97 27.14
CA ASP A 80 4.90 4.85 28.30
C ASP A 80 5.85 6.02 27.98
N SER A 81 6.10 6.88 28.98
CA SER A 81 7.01 8.02 28.83
C SER A 81 8.48 7.63 28.63
N GLY A 82 8.86 6.39 28.97
CA GLY A 82 10.20 5.84 28.75
C GLY A 82 10.36 5.13 27.39
N GLY A 83 9.29 5.05 26.58
CA GLY A 83 9.27 4.34 25.31
C GLY A 83 9.13 2.82 25.45
N ALA A 84 8.87 2.30 26.66
CA ALA A 84 8.46 0.92 26.81
C ALA A 84 7.06 0.76 26.23
N THR A 85 6.85 -0.33 25.51
CA THR A 85 5.62 -0.61 24.77
C THR A 85 4.92 -1.80 25.38
N ARG A 86 3.60 -1.89 25.21
CA ARG A 86 2.81 -3.11 25.41
C ARG A 86 1.78 -3.25 24.29
N PRO A 87 1.47 -4.47 23.82
CA PRO A 87 0.54 -4.66 22.71
C PRO A 87 -0.88 -4.25 23.08
N ALA A 88 -1.63 -3.75 22.10
CA ALA A 88 -2.99 -3.27 22.30
C ALA A 88 -3.91 -3.68 21.13
N PHE A 89 -5.15 -3.98 21.47
CA PHE A 89 -6.17 -4.48 20.55
C PHE A 89 -7.52 -3.84 20.86
N TRP A 90 -8.21 -3.37 19.83
CA TRP A 90 -9.53 -2.76 19.95
C TRP A 90 -10.50 -3.40 18.96
N ALA A 91 -11.77 -3.45 19.35
CA ALA A 91 -12.86 -3.88 18.49
C ALA A 91 -13.99 -2.85 18.49
N SER A 92 -14.70 -2.77 17.37
CA SER A 92 -15.86 -1.89 17.19
C SER A 92 -16.92 -2.59 16.35
N ALA A 93 -18.20 -2.31 16.62
CA ALA A 93 -19.31 -2.80 15.80
C ALA A 93 -19.63 -1.86 14.63
N ASP A 94 -19.24 -0.59 14.71
CA ASP A 94 -19.67 0.49 13.80
C ASP A 94 -18.49 1.29 13.21
N GLY A 95 -17.25 0.97 13.58
CA GLY A 95 -16.05 1.68 13.17
C GLY A 95 -15.87 3.04 13.87
N ARG A 96 -16.72 3.37 14.85
CA ARG A 96 -16.77 4.67 15.54
C ARG A 96 -16.59 4.54 17.04
N SER A 97 -17.28 3.58 17.63
CA SER A 97 -17.29 3.29 19.06
C SER A 97 -16.39 2.10 19.32
N TRP A 98 -15.23 2.33 19.93
CA TRP A 98 -14.19 1.32 20.11
C TRP A 98 -14.07 0.89 21.57
N ALA A 99 -13.88 -0.42 21.77
CA ALA A 99 -13.60 -1.01 23.06
C ALA A 99 -12.25 -1.71 23.04
N ALA A 100 -11.43 -1.45 24.06
CA ALA A 100 -10.21 -2.22 24.29
C ALA A 100 -10.57 -3.68 24.60
N ARG A 101 -9.78 -4.61 24.07
CA ARG A 101 -9.93 -6.05 24.29
C ARG A 101 -8.69 -6.59 25.02
N PRO A 102 -8.83 -7.68 25.80
CA PRO A 102 -7.69 -8.30 26.46
C PRO A 102 -6.61 -8.74 25.46
N VAL A 103 -5.35 -8.51 25.82
CA VAL A 103 -4.18 -9.02 25.09
C VAL A 103 -3.27 -9.74 26.10
N ARG A 104 -2.94 -11.01 25.82
CA ARG A 104 -2.15 -11.85 26.71
C ARG A 104 -0.86 -12.27 26.01
N ALA A 105 0.24 -11.67 26.43
CA ALA A 105 1.57 -12.11 26.05
C ALA A 105 1.98 -13.36 26.85
N GLU A 106 2.83 -14.17 26.25
CA GLU A 106 3.46 -15.33 26.90
C GLU A 106 4.98 -15.14 27.04
N SER A 107 5.60 -14.35 26.16
CA SER A 107 7.04 -14.10 26.15
C SER A 107 7.41 -12.70 26.64
N PHE A 108 8.67 -12.53 27.06
CA PHE A 108 9.23 -11.22 27.45
C PHE A 108 9.10 -10.17 26.33
N TYR A 109 9.40 -10.55 25.09
CA TYR A 109 9.29 -9.65 23.94
C TYR A 109 7.84 -9.47 23.50
N GLY A 110 7.01 -10.51 23.58
CA GLY A 110 5.57 -10.45 23.32
C GLY A 110 4.88 -9.39 24.17
N ALA A 111 5.22 -9.33 25.47
CA ALA A 111 4.70 -8.31 26.39
C ALA A 111 5.07 -6.87 25.97
N GLN A 112 6.03 -6.71 25.06
CA GLN A 112 6.53 -5.43 24.57
C GLN A 112 6.23 -5.16 23.10
N ASN A 113 5.51 -6.06 22.42
CA ASN A 113 5.26 -5.94 20.99
C ASN A 113 4.50 -4.66 20.66
N VAL A 114 4.87 -4.06 19.53
CA VAL A 114 3.97 -3.18 18.77
C VAL A 114 3.31 -4.03 17.70
N LEU A 115 1.99 -4.23 17.80
CA LEU A 115 1.25 -4.98 16.79
C LEU A 115 1.16 -4.11 15.52
N SER A 116 1.75 -4.56 14.42
CA SER A 116 1.95 -3.78 13.19
C SER A 116 1.03 -4.14 12.04
N ALA A 117 0.44 -5.34 12.06
CA ALA A 117 -0.50 -5.79 11.04
C ALA A 117 -1.56 -6.70 11.65
N VAL A 118 -2.78 -6.63 11.11
CA VAL A 118 -3.89 -7.52 11.45
C VAL A 118 -4.56 -8.04 10.18
N GLY A 119 -4.92 -9.31 10.18
CA GLY A 119 -5.59 -9.98 9.08
C GLY A 119 -6.90 -10.59 9.55
N CYS A 120 -7.79 -10.85 8.59
CA CYS A 120 -9.12 -11.41 8.84
C CYS A 120 -9.29 -12.79 8.21
N ARG A 121 -9.96 -13.69 8.92
CA ARG A 121 -10.49 -14.95 8.40
C ARG A 121 -11.91 -15.15 8.92
N GLY A 122 -12.91 -14.90 8.07
CA GLY A 122 -14.30 -14.87 8.52
C GLY A 122 -14.49 -13.78 9.58
N ALA A 123 -14.94 -14.15 10.79
CA ALA A 123 -15.06 -13.22 11.91
C ALA A 123 -13.83 -13.16 12.84
N ALA A 124 -12.86 -14.07 12.63
CA ALA A 124 -11.67 -14.17 13.45
C ALA A 124 -10.55 -13.28 12.91
N VAL A 125 -9.69 -12.80 13.82
CA VAL A 125 -8.47 -12.06 13.46
C VAL A 125 -7.20 -12.72 13.99
N ALA A 126 -6.11 -12.48 13.29
CA ALA A 126 -4.75 -12.75 13.74
C ALA A 126 -3.87 -11.53 13.46
N ALA A 127 -2.84 -11.32 14.26
CA ALA A 127 -1.98 -10.15 14.16
C ALA A 127 -0.49 -10.51 14.19
N LEU A 128 0.31 -9.59 13.67
CA LEU A 128 1.77 -9.58 13.77
C LEU A 128 2.20 -8.47 14.70
N GLY A 129 3.19 -8.74 15.53
CA GLY A 129 3.86 -7.72 16.30
C GLY A 129 5.36 -7.95 16.35
N ALA A 130 6.08 -6.91 16.72
CA ALA A 130 7.51 -7.04 16.98
C ALA A 130 7.98 -6.06 18.06
N LYS A 131 9.12 -6.40 18.67
CA LYS A 131 9.94 -5.48 19.47
C LYS A 131 11.40 -5.62 19.04
N SER A 132 12.02 -4.53 18.61
CA SER A 132 13.47 -4.49 18.41
C SER A 132 14.20 -4.51 19.75
N GLY A 133 15.22 -5.35 19.89
CA GLY A 133 16.01 -5.41 21.13
C GLY A 133 17.00 -6.58 21.21
N GLY A 134 17.68 -6.69 22.35
CA GLY A 134 18.77 -7.64 22.57
C GLY A 134 20.11 -7.17 21.95
N ALA A 135 21.14 -8.02 22.03
CA ALA A 135 22.53 -7.67 21.68
C ALA A 135 22.76 -7.15 20.25
N HIS A 136 21.82 -7.38 19.33
CA HIS A 136 21.94 -7.00 17.92
C HIS A 136 20.80 -6.12 17.41
N GLY A 137 19.86 -5.70 18.28
CA GLY A 137 18.74 -4.85 17.89
C GLY A 137 17.72 -5.46 16.91
N ASN A 138 17.89 -6.73 16.52
CA ASN A 138 17.00 -7.40 15.59
C ASN A 138 15.55 -7.47 16.13
N PRO A 139 14.54 -7.33 15.25
CA PRO A 139 13.14 -7.43 15.65
C PRO A 139 12.82 -8.85 16.16
N ARG A 140 12.18 -8.93 17.32
CA ARG A 140 11.60 -10.15 17.87
C ARG A 140 10.12 -10.17 17.50
N VAL A 141 9.83 -10.86 16.40
CA VAL A 141 8.49 -10.98 15.82
C VAL A 141 7.70 -12.03 16.57
N SER A 142 6.46 -11.70 16.94
CA SER A 142 5.48 -12.64 17.46
C SER A 142 4.21 -12.63 16.60
N THR A 143 3.53 -13.76 16.56
CA THR A 143 2.17 -13.89 16.01
C THR A 143 1.15 -13.92 17.14
N TRP A 144 -0.05 -13.45 16.85
CA TRP A 144 -1.14 -13.33 17.81
C TRP A 144 -2.41 -13.86 17.19
N ARG A 145 -3.18 -14.66 17.94
CA ARG A 145 -4.47 -15.20 17.47
C ARG A 145 -5.61 -14.77 18.39
N GLN A 146 -6.81 -14.70 17.83
CA GLN A 146 -8.02 -14.44 18.58
C GLN A 146 -8.69 -15.77 19.01
N PRO A 147 -8.71 -16.13 20.31
CA PRO A 147 -9.53 -17.23 20.78
C PRO A 147 -11.00 -16.80 20.89
N ALA A 148 -11.86 -17.75 21.30
CA ALA A 148 -13.31 -17.54 21.36
C ALA A 148 -13.76 -16.40 22.30
N ASP A 149 -12.92 -16.00 23.27
CA ASP A 149 -13.19 -14.86 24.16
C ASP A 149 -13.08 -13.48 23.46
N GLY A 150 -12.60 -13.45 22.21
CA GLY A 150 -12.46 -12.26 21.41
C GLY A 150 -11.31 -11.32 21.85
N GLY A 151 -10.38 -11.77 22.70
CA GLY A 151 -9.11 -11.11 22.97
C GLY A 151 -8.01 -11.52 21.97
N LEU A 152 -6.76 -11.17 22.23
CA LEU A 152 -5.60 -11.73 21.53
C LEU A 152 -4.68 -12.46 22.50
N VAL A 153 -4.14 -13.59 22.05
CA VAL A 153 -3.10 -14.34 22.76
C VAL A 153 -1.89 -14.50 21.86
N GLU A 154 -0.70 -14.32 22.43
CA GLU A 154 0.55 -14.60 21.73
C GLU A 154 0.61 -16.08 21.36
N VAL A 155 1.18 -16.38 20.20
CA VAL A 155 1.45 -17.73 19.73
C VAL A 155 2.95 -17.97 19.85
N PRO A 156 3.40 -18.84 20.77
CA PRO A 156 4.80 -19.21 20.89
C PRO A 156 5.35 -19.75 19.58
N ALA A 157 6.56 -19.32 19.25
CA ALA A 157 7.30 -19.80 18.09
C ALA A 157 8.78 -19.88 18.44
N GLU A 158 9.45 -20.88 17.87
CA GLU A 158 10.91 -20.96 17.89
C GLU A 158 11.51 -19.74 17.18
N PHE A 159 12.69 -19.32 17.63
CA PHE A 159 13.33 -18.10 17.11
C PHE A 159 13.53 -18.14 15.59
N GLU A 160 13.87 -19.30 15.04
CA GLU A 160 14.16 -19.53 13.62
C GLU A 160 12.94 -19.37 12.72
N VAL A 161 11.72 -19.39 13.27
CA VAL A 161 10.49 -19.20 12.50
C VAL A 161 10.53 -17.83 11.83
N PHE A 162 10.72 -16.75 12.60
CA PHE A 162 10.75 -15.39 12.05
C PHE A 162 12.16 -14.78 12.02
N GLY A 163 13.06 -15.28 12.86
CA GLY A 163 14.43 -14.82 13.03
C GLY A 163 15.48 -15.76 12.44
N GLY A 164 16.64 -15.80 13.08
CA GLY A 164 17.80 -16.56 12.63
C GLY A 164 18.66 -15.84 11.58
N PRO A 165 19.79 -16.45 11.18
CA PRO A 165 20.80 -15.84 10.31
C PRO A 165 20.32 -15.57 8.88
N ARG A 166 19.14 -16.09 8.50
CA ARG A 166 18.54 -15.90 7.18
C ARG A 166 17.32 -14.98 7.18
N ALA A 167 17.00 -14.36 8.32
CA ALA A 167 15.90 -13.41 8.42
C ALA A 167 16.20 -12.12 7.64
N VAL A 168 15.19 -11.60 6.96
CA VAL A 168 15.23 -10.28 6.33
C VAL A 168 14.09 -9.44 6.88
N ASP A 169 12.85 -9.83 6.60
CA ASP A 169 11.67 -9.12 7.06
C ASP A 169 10.41 -10.00 7.15
N VAL A 170 9.46 -9.56 7.97
CA VAL A 170 8.11 -10.09 8.07
C VAL A 170 7.17 -8.91 7.84
N ALA A 171 6.31 -8.99 6.82
CA ALA A 171 5.60 -7.84 6.27
C ALA A 171 4.14 -7.75 6.74
N ARG A 172 3.26 -8.64 6.24
CA ARG A 172 1.80 -8.55 6.44
C ARG A 172 1.22 -9.93 6.68
N ILE A 173 0.07 -9.97 7.36
CA ILE A 173 -0.71 -11.18 7.61
C ILE A 173 -2.08 -11.07 6.93
N ALA A 174 -2.47 -12.13 6.24
CA ALA A 174 -3.77 -12.28 5.61
C ALA A 174 -4.43 -13.58 6.07
N GLY A 175 -5.75 -13.58 6.14
CA GLY A 175 -6.55 -14.77 6.39
C GLY A 175 -7.54 -15.03 5.27
N GLY A 176 -8.04 -16.25 5.20
CA GLY A 176 -9.05 -16.65 4.22
C GLY A 176 -9.45 -18.12 4.38
N PRO A 177 -10.30 -18.64 3.49
CA PRO A 177 -10.69 -20.06 3.52
C PRO A 177 -9.50 -21.02 3.70
N PRO A 178 -8.35 -20.84 3.01
CA PRO A 178 -7.19 -21.74 3.14
C PRO A 178 -6.46 -21.71 4.49
N GLY A 179 -6.75 -20.72 5.36
CA GLY A 179 -6.07 -20.54 6.64
C GLY A 179 -5.49 -19.14 6.79
N TRP A 180 -4.23 -19.06 7.22
CA TRP A 180 -3.50 -17.80 7.37
C TRP A 180 -2.19 -17.83 6.60
N LEU A 181 -1.82 -16.67 6.07
CA LEU A 181 -0.57 -16.48 5.36
C LEU A 181 0.10 -15.19 5.83
N ILE A 182 1.36 -15.29 6.21
CA ILE A 182 2.23 -14.14 6.43
C ILE A 182 3.18 -14.02 5.24
N THR A 183 3.44 -12.81 4.77
CA THR A 183 4.42 -12.51 3.71
C THR A 183 5.66 -11.86 4.29
N GLY A 184 6.77 -11.94 3.56
CA GLY A 184 8.02 -11.27 3.91
C GLY A 184 9.19 -11.76 3.08
N GLY A 185 10.37 -11.74 3.67
CA GLY A 185 11.63 -12.05 3.01
C GLY A 185 12.59 -12.86 3.87
N ARG A 186 13.35 -13.70 3.19
CA ARG A 186 14.53 -14.40 3.70
C ARG A 186 15.70 -14.08 2.77
N VAL A 187 16.91 -14.50 3.13
CA VAL A 187 18.09 -14.32 2.27
C VAL A 187 17.88 -14.91 0.86
N ALA A 188 17.09 -15.98 0.75
CA ALA A 188 16.75 -16.60 -0.54
C ALA A 188 15.76 -15.77 -1.40
N GLY A 189 15.16 -14.70 -0.88
CA GLY A 189 14.13 -13.90 -1.56
C GLY A 189 12.80 -13.90 -0.80
N ALA A 190 11.69 -13.72 -1.51
CA ALA A 190 10.36 -13.74 -0.91
C ALA A 190 10.10 -15.08 -0.19
N ALA A 191 9.43 -15.00 0.94
CA ALA A 191 9.05 -16.13 1.76
C ALA A 191 7.64 -15.92 2.31
N VAL A 192 7.03 -17.02 2.76
CA VAL A 192 5.73 -17.00 3.41
C VAL A 192 5.74 -17.87 4.65
N TRP A 193 4.81 -17.59 5.56
CA TRP A 193 4.51 -18.48 6.67
C TRP A 193 3.04 -18.84 6.61
N ALA A 194 2.75 -20.14 6.51
CA ALA A 194 1.38 -20.64 6.42
C ALA A 194 0.95 -21.20 7.78
N SER A 195 -0.34 -21.04 8.10
CA SER A 195 -0.95 -21.64 9.28
C SER A 195 -2.31 -22.24 8.96
N ALA A 196 -2.66 -23.27 9.74
CA ALA A 196 -4.00 -23.83 9.79
C ALA A 196 -5.03 -22.76 10.24
N PRO A 197 -6.34 -22.98 10.03
CA PRO A 197 -7.39 -22.01 10.36
C PRO A 197 -7.38 -21.38 11.75
N ASP A 198 -6.79 -22.03 12.75
CA ASP A 198 -6.74 -21.56 14.14
C ASP A 198 -5.59 -20.59 14.45
N ALA A 199 -4.68 -20.35 13.49
CA ALA A 199 -3.46 -19.56 13.66
C ALA A 199 -2.58 -20.02 14.84
N ALA A 200 -2.66 -21.30 15.25
CA ALA A 200 -1.97 -21.77 16.45
C ALA A 200 -0.46 -22.03 16.25
N ALA A 201 0.00 -22.15 15.00
CA ALA A 201 1.41 -22.26 14.66
C ALA A 201 1.64 -21.88 13.20
N PHE A 202 2.78 -21.24 12.90
CA PHE A 202 3.14 -20.85 11.54
C PHE A 202 4.35 -21.66 11.05
N THR A 203 4.24 -22.24 9.87
CA THR A 203 5.34 -22.95 9.20
C THR A 203 5.98 -22.03 8.17
N LEU A 204 7.28 -21.77 8.30
CA LEU A 204 8.07 -21.04 7.32
C LEU A 204 8.23 -21.86 6.04
N LEU A 205 7.91 -21.26 4.91
CA LEU A 205 8.27 -21.72 3.57
C LEU A 205 9.22 -20.71 2.94
N GLU A 206 10.47 -21.11 2.84
CA GLU A 206 11.53 -20.33 2.20
C GLU A 206 12.21 -21.15 1.10
N GLY A 207 12.83 -20.49 0.13
CA GLY A 207 13.50 -21.18 -0.97
C GLY A 207 12.54 -21.93 -1.92
N ALA A 208 11.22 -21.71 -1.80
CA ALA A 208 10.25 -22.35 -2.66
C ALA A 208 10.41 -21.89 -4.12
N PRO A 209 10.36 -22.82 -5.09
CA PRO A 209 10.38 -22.47 -6.52
C PRO A 209 9.33 -21.42 -6.88
N GLU A 210 9.65 -20.56 -7.85
CA GLU A 210 8.90 -19.36 -8.26
C GLU A 210 8.75 -18.26 -7.20
N LEU A 211 8.65 -18.60 -5.91
CA LEU A 211 8.57 -17.62 -4.82
C LEU A 211 9.92 -16.97 -4.54
N ALA A 212 10.95 -17.79 -4.30
CA ALA A 212 12.31 -17.35 -4.02
C ALA A 212 12.97 -16.66 -5.23
N GLY A 213 14.10 -16.01 -4.96
CA GLY A 213 14.97 -15.48 -5.99
C GLY A 213 15.64 -16.61 -6.79
N ASP A 214 15.92 -16.34 -8.06
CA ASP A 214 16.55 -17.28 -8.98
C ASP A 214 17.37 -16.53 -10.05
N ALA A 215 17.74 -17.22 -11.13
CA ALA A 215 18.48 -16.62 -12.24
C ALA A 215 17.78 -15.40 -12.88
N ARG A 216 16.47 -15.21 -12.65
CA ARG A 216 15.72 -14.05 -13.15
C ARG A 216 15.78 -12.87 -12.17
N GLY A 217 16.24 -13.04 -10.93
CA GLY A 217 16.43 -11.95 -9.97
C GLY A 217 16.07 -12.27 -8.52
N ARG A 218 16.29 -11.30 -7.62
CA ARG A 218 15.90 -11.39 -6.20
C ARG A 218 14.45 -10.99 -6.02
N THR A 219 13.68 -11.74 -5.23
CA THR A 219 12.26 -11.48 -5.00
C THR A 219 11.98 -10.91 -3.61
N PHE A 220 10.86 -10.17 -3.47
CA PHE A 220 10.43 -9.53 -2.23
C PHE A 220 8.91 -9.64 -2.10
N GLY A 221 8.41 -10.29 -1.04
CA GLY A 221 6.97 -10.34 -0.72
C GLY A 221 6.56 -9.14 0.14
N ARG A 222 5.38 -8.55 -0.10
CA ARG A 222 4.92 -7.33 0.60
C ARG A 222 3.57 -7.48 1.28
N ASP A 223 2.60 -8.07 0.59
CA ASP A 223 1.22 -8.15 1.06
C ASP A 223 0.52 -9.37 0.45
N ALA A 224 -0.60 -9.81 1.04
CA ALA A 224 -1.34 -10.95 0.54
C ALA A 224 -2.85 -10.81 0.74
N VAL A 225 -3.60 -11.57 -0.05
CA VAL A 225 -5.04 -11.78 0.13
C VAL A 225 -5.41 -13.19 -0.27
N ALA A 226 -6.47 -13.73 0.33
CA ALA A 226 -7.10 -14.93 -0.17
C ALA A 226 -8.05 -14.59 -1.33
N VAL A 227 -7.99 -15.36 -2.41
CA VAL A 227 -8.89 -15.27 -3.58
C VAL A 227 -9.59 -16.62 -3.69
N GLY A 228 -10.79 -16.73 -3.12
CA GLY A 228 -11.46 -18.02 -2.93
C GLY A 228 -10.61 -18.96 -2.07
N GLU A 229 -10.34 -20.16 -2.58
CA GLU A 229 -9.50 -21.18 -1.94
C GLU A 229 -8.01 -21.04 -2.28
N SER A 230 -7.56 -19.91 -2.83
CA SER A 230 -6.17 -19.68 -3.21
C SER A 230 -5.60 -18.44 -2.55
N TRP A 231 -4.28 -18.33 -2.56
CA TRP A 231 -3.53 -17.16 -2.14
C TRP A 231 -3.08 -16.33 -3.34
N LEU A 232 -3.12 -15.00 -3.18
CA LEU A 232 -2.38 -14.06 -4.01
C LEU A 232 -1.45 -13.22 -3.16
N VAL A 233 -0.17 -13.18 -3.54
CA VAL A 233 0.87 -12.37 -2.90
C VAL A 233 1.30 -11.27 -3.85
N ALA A 234 1.41 -10.04 -3.35
CA ALA A 234 1.96 -8.89 -4.06
C ALA A 234 3.42 -8.65 -3.64
N GLY A 235 4.25 -8.21 -4.58
CA GLY A 235 5.62 -7.84 -4.30
C GLY A 235 6.43 -7.37 -5.51
N ALA A 236 7.72 -7.69 -5.50
CA ALA A 236 8.65 -7.21 -6.52
C ALA A 236 9.76 -8.20 -6.83
N LEU A 237 10.37 -8.02 -8.00
CA LEU A 237 11.60 -8.71 -8.43
C LEU A 237 12.66 -7.67 -8.80
N LEU A 238 13.89 -7.84 -8.32
CA LEU A 238 15.05 -7.08 -8.76
C LEU A 238 15.86 -7.95 -9.74
N PRO A 239 15.87 -7.63 -11.05
CA PRO A 239 16.63 -8.39 -12.03
C PRO A 239 18.15 -8.39 -11.73
N PRO A 240 18.90 -9.43 -12.15
CA PRO A 240 20.36 -9.45 -12.03
C PRO A 240 20.96 -8.25 -12.78
N GLY A 241 21.86 -7.52 -12.12
CA GLY A 241 22.49 -6.32 -12.68
C GLY A 241 21.55 -5.12 -12.85
N GLY A 242 20.26 -5.27 -12.56
CA GLY A 242 19.27 -4.19 -12.63
C GLY A 242 19.25 -3.33 -11.36
N THR A 243 18.86 -2.07 -11.53
CA THR A 243 18.64 -1.12 -10.43
C THR A 243 17.15 -0.89 -10.15
N GLY A 244 16.29 -1.19 -11.12
CA GLY A 244 14.84 -1.07 -11.02
C GLY A 244 14.16 -2.39 -10.66
N PHE A 245 13.19 -2.34 -9.77
CA PHE A 245 12.32 -3.47 -9.48
C PHE A 245 11.29 -3.69 -10.61
N LEU A 246 10.79 -4.91 -10.75
CA LEU A 246 9.62 -5.26 -11.55
C LEU A 246 8.46 -5.59 -10.60
N PRO A 247 7.25 -5.01 -10.80
CA PRO A 247 6.09 -5.34 -10.00
C PRO A 247 5.63 -6.76 -10.31
N LEU A 248 5.33 -7.53 -9.26
CA LEU A 248 5.11 -8.96 -9.39
C LEU A 248 3.99 -9.43 -8.47
N VAL A 249 3.27 -10.45 -8.90
CA VAL A 249 2.35 -11.22 -8.06
C VAL A 249 2.69 -12.70 -8.09
N TRP A 250 2.37 -13.39 -7.01
CA TRP A 250 2.36 -14.85 -6.97
C TRP A 250 0.96 -15.36 -6.67
N THR A 251 0.64 -16.52 -7.24
CA THR A 251 -0.57 -17.27 -6.89
C THR A 251 -0.19 -18.64 -6.36
N SER A 252 -0.96 -19.13 -5.40
CA SER A 252 -0.79 -20.47 -4.86
C SER A 252 -2.13 -21.07 -4.44
N PRO A 253 -2.47 -22.29 -4.87
CA PRO A 253 -3.69 -22.95 -4.42
C PRO A 253 -3.60 -23.46 -2.97
N ASP A 254 -2.40 -23.62 -2.42
CA ASP A 254 -2.16 -24.32 -1.15
C ASP A 254 -1.19 -23.59 -0.21
N GLY A 255 -0.67 -22.44 -0.63
CA GLY A 255 0.38 -21.70 0.08
C GLY A 255 1.77 -22.34 0.00
N ARG A 256 1.95 -23.41 -0.78
CA ARG A 256 3.18 -24.21 -0.87
C ARG A 256 3.77 -24.19 -2.28
N ALA A 257 2.94 -24.44 -3.29
CA ALA A 257 3.32 -24.37 -4.69
C ALA A 257 2.95 -23.00 -5.25
N TRP A 258 3.95 -22.28 -5.78
CA TRP A 258 3.77 -20.90 -6.21
C TRP A 258 3.96 -20.77 -7.72
N ARG A 259 3.23 -19.82 -8.31
CA ARG A 259 3.44 -19.37 -9.70
C ARG A 259 3.51 -17.86 -9.70
N ARG A 260 4.58 -17.31 -10.27
CA ARG A 260 4.73 -15.85 -10.38
C ARG A 260 4.28 -15.31 -11.72
N SER A 261 3.86 -14.05 -11.71
CA SER A 261 3.54 -13.29 -12.91
C SER A 261 4.00 -11.85 -12.72
N VAL A 262 4.77 -11.35 -13.69
CA VAL A 262 5.14 -9.93 -13.75
C VAL A 262 3.90 -9.13 -14.13
N LEU A 263 3.62 -8.05 -13.42
CA LEU A 263 2.51 -7.16 -13.74
C LEU A 263 2.87 -6.30 -14.96
N PRO A 264 1.91 -6.02 -15.86
CA PRO A 264 2.19 -5.27 -17.07
C PRO A 264 2.62 -3.83 -16.74
N VAL A 265 3.65 -3.38 -17.45
CA VAL A 265 4.20 -2.02 -17.36
C VAL A 265 4.02 -1.21 -18.65
N ALA A 266 3.59 -1.85 -19.76
CA ALA A 266 3.38 -1.22 -21.06
C ALA A 266 1.96 -0.59 -21.17
N GLY A 267 1.83 0.51 -21.91
CA GLY A 267 0.56 1.21 -22.15
C GLY A 267 0.48 2.64 -21.60
N ARG A 268 1.49 3.07 -20.84
CA ARG A 268 1.84 4.49 -20.68
C ARG A 268 3.04 4.74 -21.56
N SER A 269 2.96 5.75 -22.41
CA SER A 269 3.96 6.07 -23.42
C SER A 269 5.37 6.10 -22.83
N ALA A 270 6.05 4.95 -22.82
CA ALA A 270 7.44 4.92 -23.18
C ALA A 270 7.43 5.47 -24.60
N GLY A 271 7.73 6.75 -24.76
CA GLY A 271 8.07 7.31 -26.06
C GLY A 271 9.37 6.67 -26.51
N VAL A 272 9.33 5.39 -26.89
CA VAL A 272 10.45 4.62 -27.41
C VAL A 272 9.90 3.59 -28.37
N THR A 273 9.90 3.96 -29.65
CA THR A 273 9.80 3.04 -30.77
C THR A 273 11.16 2.34 -30.92
N GLY A 274 11.33 1.18 -30.29
CA GLY A 274 12.53 0.36 -30.44
C GLY A 274 12.52 -0.83 -29.50
N ALA A 275 12.62 -2.05 -30.03
CA ALA A 275 12.50 -3.30 -29.27
C ALA A 275 13.72 -3.64 -28.39
N ASP A 276 14.73 -2.76 -28.31
CA ASP A 276 16.02 -3.05 -27.68
C ASP A 276 16.45 -2.03 -26.60
N GLU A 277 15.60 -1.06 -26.23
CA GLU A 277 15.93 -0.11 -25.16
C GLU A 277 15.52 -0.65 -23.78
N PRO A 278 16.42 -0.64 -22.79
CA PRO A 278 16.15 -1.15 -21.45
C PRO A 278 14.97 -0.42 -20.82
N VAL A 279 14.06 -1.18 -20.21
CA VAL A 279 12.94 -0.67 -19.40
C VAL A 279 13.42 0.50 -18.56
N ALA A 280 12.85 1.68 -18.81
CA ALA A 280 13.29 2.95 -18.23
C ALA A 280 13.58 2.84 -16.73
N ALA A 281 14.60 3.58 -16.28
CA ALA A 281 15.24 3.57 -14.96
C ALA A 281 14.35 3.81 -13.71
N GLY A 282 13.02 3.79 -13.83
CA GLY A 282 12.09 4.04 -12.74
C GLY A 282 11.75 2.83 -11.86
N GLY A 283 11.89 1.59 -12.36
CA GLY A 283 11.46 0.39 -11.64
C GLY A 283 9.99 0.41 -11.19
N GLY A 284 9.56 -0.59 -10.43
CA GLY A 284 8.21 -0.69 -9.91
C GLY A 284 8.03 -1.84 -8.94
N SER A 285 7.01 -1.76 -8.10
CA SER A 285 6.70 -2.76 -7.07
C SER A 285 5.21 -2.87 -6.86
N ALA A 286 4.69 -4.08 -6.68
CA ALA A 286 3.37 -4.29 -6.09
C ALA A 286 3.51 -4.29 -4.56
N GLU A 287 2.70 -3.50 -3.86
CA GLU A 287 2.92 -3.22 -2.42
C GLU A 287 1.74 -3.52 -1.52
N ARG A 288 0.52 -3.37 -2.04
CA ARG A 288 -0.71 -3.75 -1.35
C ARG A 288 -1.65 -4.47 -2.30
N VAL A 289 -2.44 -5.39 -1.74
CA VAL A 289 -3.47 -6.11 -2.48
C VAL A 289 -4.77 -6.10 -1.68
N ALA A 290 -5.89 -5.94 -2.37
CA ALA A 290 -7.23 -6.03 -1.79
C ALA A 290 -8.19 -6.71 -2.77
N LEU A 291 -9.41 -7.03 -2.32
CA LEU A 291 -10.49 -7.51 -3.19
C LEU A 291 -11.50 -6.38 -3.47
N ALA A 292 -11.75 -6.12 -4.74
CA ALA A 292 -12.76 -5.19 -5.22
C ALA A 292 -13.85 -6.00 -5.94
N ALA A 293 -15.05 -6.09 -5.36
CA ALA A 293 -16.12 -6.96 -5.85
C ALA A 293 -15.69 -8.44 -6.03
N GLY A 294 -14.87 -8.95 -5.10
CA GLY A 294 -14.34 -10.32 -5.14
C GLY A 294 -13.14 -10.53 -6.05
N GLU A 295 -12.79 -9.55 -6.90
CA GLU A 295 -11.64 -9.62 -7.80
C GLU A 295 -10.41 -8.96 -7.18
N PRO A 296 -9.21 -9.54 -7.31
CA PRO A 296 -8.01 -8.96 -6.75
C PRO A 296 -7.59 -7.70 -7.52
N VAL A 297 -7.26 -6.66 -6.75
CA VAL A 297 -6.67 -5.41 -7.23
C VAL A 297 -5.38 -5.16 -6.47
N VAL A 298 -4.36 -4.69 -7.19
CA VAL A 298 -3.00 -4.54 -6.67
C VAL A 298 -2.60 -3.09 -6.83
N LEU A 299 -2.18 -2.46 -5.74
CA LEU A 299 -1.66 -1.10 -5.71
C LEU A 299 -0.15 -1.14 -5.49
N GLY A 300 0.56 -0.30 -6.22
CA GLY A 300 2.01 -0.21 -6.10
C GLY A 300 2.60 0.97 -6.83
N ARG A 301 3.87 0.86 -7.21
CA ARG A 301 4.63 1.92 -7.85
C ARG A 301 5.11 1.53 -9.23
N LEU A 302 5.21 2.52 -10.11
CA LEU A 302 5.89 2.44 -11.40
C LEU A 302 6.57 3.78 -11.67
N GLY A 303 7.90 3.80 -11.56
CA GLY A 303 8.68 5.03 -11.54
C GLY A 303 8.26 5.95 -10.39
N GLU A 304 7.96 7.19 -10.74
CA GLU A 304 7.52 8.22 -9.79
C GLU A 304 6.00 8.23 -9.54
N GLU A 305 5.27 7.24 -10.04
CA GLU A 305 3.82 7.16 -9.91
C GLU A 305 3.37 6.01 -9.02
N PHE A 306 2.20 6.20 -8.38
CA PHE A 306 1.43 5.09 -7.85
C PHE A 306 0.47 4.58 -8.92
N VAL A 307 0.37 3.27 -9.06
CA VAL A 307 -0.45 2.65 -10.10
C VAL A 307 -1.25 1.48 -9.56
N LEU A 308 -2.43 1.27 -10.15
CA LEU A 308 -3.31 0.17 -9.83
C LEU A 308 -3.34 -0.83 -10.98
N TRP A 309 -3.12 -2.10 -10.66
CA TRP A 309 -3.40 -3.22 -11.55
C TRP A 309 -4.68 -3.93 -11.14
N ARG A 310 -5.46 -4.36 -12.12
CA ARG A 310 -6.69 -5.13 -11.90
C ARG A 310 -6.64 -6.40 -12.72
N ARG A 311 -7.21 -7.46 -12.16
CA ARG A 311 -7.46 -8.68 -12.92
C ARG A 311 -8.77 -8.54 -13.68
N ALA A 312 -8.76 -8.81 -14.98
CA ALA A 312 -9.94 -8.84 -15.83
C ALA A 312 -9.78 -9.99 -16.83
N ALA A 313 -10.80 -10.85 -16.93
CA ALA A 313 -10.76 -12.07 -17.75
C ALA A 313 -9.48 -12.91 -17.52
N GLY A 314 -9.07 -13.04 -16.26
CA GLY A 314 -7.88 -13.81 -15.86
C GLY A 314 -6.54 -13.09 -16.08
N GLN A 315 -6.50 -11.97 -16.80
CA GLN A 315 -5.29 -11.22 -17.12
C GLN A 315 -5.13 -9.96 -16.28
N TRP A 316 -3.89 -9.60 -15.97
CA TRP A 316 -3.58 -8.33 -15.32
C TRP A 316 -3.57 -7.21 -16.34
N ARG A 317 -4.17 -6.07 -15.98
CA ARG A 317 -4.10 -4.83 -16.74
C ARG A 317 -3.82 -3.65 -15.81
N LEU A 318 -3.09 -2.67 -16.33
CA LEU A 318 -2.95 -1.37 -15.69
C LEU A 318 -4.30 -0.63 -15.79
N ALA A 319 -4.88 -0.27 -14.65
CA ALA A 319 -6.20 0.38 -14.60
C ALA A 319 -6.10 1.91 -14.52
N GLY A 320 -5.06 2.43 -13.86
CA GLY A 320 -4.84 3.86 -13.70
C GLY A 320 -3.69 4.14 -12.73
N GLY A 321 -3.45 5.41 -12.44
CA GLY A 321 -2.41 5.83 -11.51
C GLY A 321 -2.51 7.30 -11.13
N PHE A 322 -1.75 7.70 -10.13
CA PHE A 322 -1.82 8.98 -9.47
C PHE A 322 -0.48 9.35 -8.79
N GLY A 323 -0.39 10.57 -8.26
CA GLY A 323 0.77 11.02 -7.48
C GLY A 323 2.00 11.43 -8.31
N VAL A 324 1.84 11.74 -9.60
CA VAL A 324 2.90 12.37 -10.40
C VAL A 324 3.21 13.73 -9.79
N ALA A 325 4.46 13.97 -9.39
CA ALA A 325 4.91 15.31 -9.04
C ALA A 325 5.17 16.10 -10.34
N VAL A 326 4.12 16.57 -11.02
CA VAL A 326 4.32 17.49 -12.15
C VAL A 326 4.75 18.84 -11.58
N GLY A 327 6.03 19.18 -11.74
CA GLY A 327 6.54 20.54 -11.56
C GLY A 327 6.58 21.09 -10.13
N SER A 328 6.54 20.27 -9.08
CA SER A 328 6.69 20.79 -7.72
C SER A 328 8.18 20.89 -7.34
N PRO A 329 8.77 22.09 -7.19
CA PRO A 329 10.16 22.28 -6.77
C PRO A 329 10.45 21.74 -5.35
N ALA A 330 9.43 21.25 -4.63
CA ALA A 330 9.55 20.54 -3.36
C ALA A 330 10.10 19.11 -3.46
N ALA A 331 10.26 18.54 -4.67
CA ALA A 331 10.82 17.20 -4.86
C ALA A 331 12.34 17.11 -4.57
N ALA A 332 13.05 18.24 -4.45
CA ALA A 332 14.50 18.25 -4.32
C ALA A 332 15.05 18.09 -2.88
N GLY A 333 14.20 17.92 -1.86
CA GLY A 333 14.66 17.91 -0.45
C GLY A 333 14.02 16.89 0.51
N GLY A 334 13.03 16.11 0.06
CA GLY A 334 12.36 15.13 0.93
C GLY A 334 12.97 13.74 0.82
N SER A 335 13.70 13.28 1.84
CA SER A 335 14.35 11.95 1.90
C SER A 335 13.38 10.76 2.10
N GLY A 336 12.08 10.94 1.84
CA GLY A 336 11.07 9.91 2.10
C GLY A 336 10.98 8.86 0.99
N VAL A 337 11.03 7.59 1.37
CA VAL A 337 10.80 6.47 0.44
C VAL A 337 9.33 6.44 0.02
N ARG A 338 9.08 6.50 -1.30
CA ARG A 338 7.73 6.32 -1.84
C ARG A 338 7.19 4.94 -1.46
N SER A 339 6.01 4.90 -0.85
CA SER A 339 5.41 3.64 -0.41
C SER A 339 3.89 3.74 -0.27
N VAL A 340 3.21 2.61 -0.38
CA VAL A 340 1.78 2.46 -0.07
C VAL A 340 1.67 2.08 1.40
N ALA A 341 1.20 3.01 2.24
CA ALA A 341 1.03 2.79 3.66
C ALA A 341 -0.22 1.94 3.96
N GLY A 342 -1.34 2.25 3.30
CA GLY A 342 -2.61 1.55 3.46
C GLY A 342 -3.39 1.48 2.14
N PHE A 343 -4.18 0.42 1.98
CA PHE A 343 -5.03 0.23 0.82
C PHE A 343 -6.27 -0.57 1.21
N ALA A 344 -7.44 -0.08 0.83
CA ALA A 344 -8.72 -0.73 1.06
C ALA A 344 -9.57 -0.68 -0.20
N ALA A 345 -10.39 -1.70 -0.39
CA ALA A 345 -11.30 -1.83 -1.52
C ALA A 345 -12.64 -2.40 -1.06
N GLU A 346 -13.72 -1.86 -1.60
CA GLU A 346 -15.07 -2.40 -1.46
C GLU A 346 -15.85 -2.09 -2.74
N SER A 347 -16.39 -3.13 -3.38
CA SER A 347 -17.05 -2.98 -4.68
C SER A 347 -16.16 -2.24 -5.70
N SER A 348 -16.53 -1.02 -6.11
CA SER A 348 -15.71 -0.16 -6.99
C SER A 348 -14.97 0.96 -6.26
N SER A 349 -15.20 1.15 -4.96
CA SER A 349 -14.55 2.18 -4.17
C SER A 349 -13.19 1.70 -3.71
N LEU A 350 -12.15 2.48 -3.98
CA LEU A 350 -10.78 2.22 -3.55
C LEU A 350 -10.26 3.41 -2.75
N VAL A 351 -9.55 3.12 -1.66
CA VAL A 351 -8.87 4.12 -0.84
C VAL A 351 -7.43 3.73 -0.68
N ALA A 352 -6.53 4.68 -0.93
CA ALA A 352 -5.10 4.50 -0.74
C ALA A 352 -4.56 5.58 0.19
N ALA A 353 -3.65 5.20 1.07
CA ALA A 353 -2.77 6.10 1.79
C ALA A 353 -1.34 5.84 1.32
N VAL A 354 -0.67 6.87 0.80
CA VAL A 354 0.66 6.75 0.21
C VAL A 354 1.61 7.79 0.80
N GLY A 355 2.88 7.43 0.98
CA GLY A 355 3.96 8.35 1.31
C GLY A 355 4.70 8.76 0.05
N ALA A 356 4.91 10.06 -0.14
CA ALA A 356 5.76 10.61 -1.21
C ALA A 356 6.52 11.82 -0.68
N GLY A 357 7.79 11.63 -0.30
CA GLY A 357 8.57 12.64 0.41
C GLY A 357 8.22 12.72 1.90
N ALA A 358 8.11 13.92 2.45
CA ALA A 358 8.01 14.15 3.90
C ALA A 358 6.65 13.81 4.53
N GLU A 359 5.59 13.70 3.72
CA GLU A 359 4.22 13.53 4.20
C GLU A 359 3.50 12.36 3.52
N ARG A 360 2.45 11.88 4.19
CA ARG A 360 1.50 10.91 3.67
C ARG A 360 0.24 11.60 3.15
N SER A 361 -0.30 11.08 2.06
CA SER A 361 -1.48 11.60 1.38
C SER A 361 -2.53 10.50 1.20
N GLY A 362 -3.80 10.89 1.31
CA GLY A 362 -4.94 10.03 0.99
C GLY A 362 -5.36 10.20 -0.47
N TRP A 363 -5.86 9.12 -1.07
CA TRP A 363 -6.41 9.10 -2.42
C TRP A 363 -7.65 8.21 -2.46
N TRP A 364 -8.67 8.63 -3.20
CA TRP A 364 -9.92 7.90 -3.40
C TRP A 364 -10.22 7.73 -4.87
N SER A 365 -10.79 6.58 -5.22
CA SER A 365 -11.33 6.27 -6.54
C SER A 365 -12.71 5.64 -6.40
N GLY A 366 -13.71 6.18 -7.10
CA GLY A 366 -15.08 5.62 -7.14
C GLY A 366 -15.36 4.72 -8.35
N ASP A 367 -14.46 4.71 -9.33
CA ASP A 367 -14.59 3.98 -10.61
C ASP A 367 -13.60 2.80 -10.68
N ALA A 368 -13.23 2.28 -9.52
CA ALA A 368 -12.32 1.16 -9.35
C ALA A 368 -10.97 1.38 -10.03
N GLY A 369 -10.39 2.56 -9.80
CA GLY A 369 -9.03 2.93 -10.12
C GLY A 369 -8.82 3.60 -11.47
N GLY A 370 -9.90 3.88 -12.22
CA GLY A 370 -9.83 4.59 -13.50
C GLY A 370 -9.47 6.06 -13.32
N SER A 371 -9.96 6.67 -12.25
CA SER A 371 -9.65 8.04 -11.83
C SER A 371 -9.42 8.11 -10.32
N TRP A 372 -8.55 9.04 -9.92
CA TRP A 372 -8.16 9.23 -8.52
C TRP A 372 -8.30 10.69 -8.14
N ARG A 373 -8.79 10.93 -6.93
CA ARG A 373 -8.90 12.25 -6.31
C ARG A 373 -8.14 12.25 -4.99
N ARG A 374 -7.41 13.33 -4.71
CA ARG A 374 -6.80 13.50 -3.38
C ARG A 374 -7.88 13.51 -2.31
N LEU A 375 -7.61 12.84 -1.20
CA LEU A 375 -8.44 12.77 -0.02
C LEU A 375 -7.69 13.40 1.14
N ALA A 376 -8.21 14.51 1.69
CA ALA A 376 -7.64 15.14 2.86
C ALA A 376 -7.75 14.19 4.06
N LEU A 377 -6.61 13.84 4.65
CA LEU A 377 -6.55 13.06 5.87
C LEU A 377 -7.05 13.90 7.06
N PRO A 378 -7.61 13.26 8.11
CA PRO A 378 -8.08 13.96 9.32
C PRO A 378 -7.02 14.83 9.98
N VAL A 379 -5.77 14.35 10.00
CA VAL A 379 -4.60 15.08 10.49
C VAL A 379 -3.42 14.87 9.52
N PRO A 380 -2.50 15.84 9.39
CA PRO A 380 -1.25 15.64 8.64
C PRO A 380 -0.42 14.52 9.27
N VAL A 381 0.15 13.64 8.45
CA VAL A 381 0.99 12.54 8.92
C VAL A 381 2.32 12.56 8.20
N SER A 382 3.41 12.60 8.97
CA SER A 382 4.75 12.56 8.40
C SER A 382 5.07 11.16 7.83
N SER A 383 6.06 11.09 6.94
CA SER A 383 6.63 9.82 6.47
C SER A 383 7.64 9.20 7.43
N GLY A 384 7.78 9.74 8.65
CA GLY A 384 8.72 9.26 9.67
C GLY A 384 8.40 7.85 10.18
N GLY A 385 9.40 7.18 10.77
CA GLY A 385 9.27 5.79 11.23
C GLY A 385 8.27 5.58 12.37
N ASP A 386 8.00 6.62 13.16
CA ASP A 386 7.03 6.57 14.26
C ASP A 386 5.58 6.78 13.79
N ALA A 387 5.39 7.21 12.55
CA ALA A 387 4.09 7.53 11.98
C ALA A 387 3.45 6.31 11.29
N ALA A 388 2.13 6.20 11.40
CA ALA A 388 1.36 5.13 10.77
C ALA A 388 0.08 5.66 10.11
N VAL A 389 -0.32 5.02 9.03
CA VAL A 389 -1.60 5.24 8.34
C VAL A 389 -2.06 3.89 7.85
N ALA A 390 -3.22 3.46 8.32
CA ALA A 390 -3.92 2.29 7.84
C ALA A 390 -5.34 2.66 7.45
N VAL A 391 -5.90 1.95 6.47
CA VAL A 391 -7.25 2.18 5.98
C VAL A 391 -7.97 0.85 5.86
N ALA A 392 -9.25 0.83 6.24
CA ALA A 392 -10.15 -0.29 6.03
C ALA A 392 -11.50 0.25 5.56
N GLN A 393 -12.16 -0.50 4.69
CA GLN A 393 -13.48 -0.15 4.16
C GLN A 393 -14.40 -1.37 4.23
N ALA A 394 -15.60 -1.18 4.76
CA ALA A 394 -16.66 -2.18 4.82
C ALA A 394 -18.01 -1.51 5.10
N ASP A 395 -19.07 -2.09 4.54
CA ASP A 395 -20.46 -1.67 4.71
C ASP A 395 -20.66 -0.17 4.40
N GLY A 396 -19.96 0.33 3.38
CA GLY A 396 -20.00 1.73 2.97
C GLY A 396 -19.40 2.71 3.97
N VAL A 397 -18.64 2.24 4.96
CA VAL A 397 -17.87 3.05 5.92
C VAL A 397 -16.39 2.90 5.60
N LEU A 398 -15.68 4.02 5.57
CA LEU A 398 -14.22 4.08 5.53
C LEU A 398 -13.74 4.42 6.94
N VAL A 399 -12.86 3.58 7.49
CA VAL A 399 -12.09 3.87 8.71
C VAL A 399 -10.63 4.11 8.35
N VAL A 400 -10.07 5.16 8.91
CA VAL A 400 -8.64 5.51 8.81
C VAL A 400 -8.07 5.51 10.22
N ALA A 401 -6.96 4.78 10.41
CA ALA A 401 -6.19 4.76 11.64
C ALA A 401 -4.89 5.54 11.41
N LEU A 402 -4.60 6.55 12.23
CA LEU A 402 -3.42 7.40 12.08
C LEU A 402 -2.61 7.47 13.38
N ASP A 403 -1.29 7.58 13.22
CA ASP A 403 -0.35 7.98 14.26
C ASP A 403 0.64 8.97 13.60
N ASP A 404 0.74 10.18 14.12
CA ASP A 404 1.66 11.22 13.62
C ASP A 404 2.99 11.27 14.39
N GLY A 405 3.20 10.36 15.34
CA GLY A 405 4.32 10.31 16.27
C GLY A 405 4.08 11.05 17.59
N ARG A 406 3.05 11.91 17.65
CA ARG A 406 2.63 12.69 18.83
C ARG A 406 1.26 12.27 19.34
N SER A 407 0.34 12.02 18.41
CA SER A 407 -1.04 11.66 18.63
C SER A 407 -1.45 10.49 17.73
N SER A 408 -2.39 9.68 18.21
CA SER A 408 -2.89 8.54 17.47
C SER A 408 -4.39 8.39 17.68
N GLY A 409 -5.09 7.93 16.65
CA GLY A 409 -6.54 7.78 16.69
C GLY A 409 -7.10 7.06 15.48
N VAL A 410 -8.43 6.97 15.47
CA VAL A 410 -9.23 6.44 14.37
C VAL A 410 -10.27 7.46 13.97
N TRP A 411 -10.55 7.54 12.68
CA TRP A 411 -11.57 8.40 12.10
C TRP A 411 -12.39 7.62 11.11
N SER A 412 -13.68 7.94 11.03
CA SER A 412 -14.58 7.31 10.06
C SER A 412 -15.31 8.34 9.22
N VAL A 413 -15.72 7.92 8.02
CA VAL A 413 -16.65 8.64 7.16
C VAL A 413 -17.46 7.63 6.35
N ARG A 414 -18.67 8.00 5.92
CA ARG A 414 -19.39 7.20 4.93
C ARG A 414 -18.81 7.44 3.55
N VAL A 415 -18.62 6.38 2.79
CA VAL A 415 -18.08 6.43 1.43
C VAL A 415 -18.99 7.22 0.50
N ALA A 416 -20.31 7.16 0.71
CA ALA A 416 -21.29 7.97 -0.03
C ALA A 416 -21.13 9.49 0.18
N ASP A 417 -20.45 9.92 1.26
CA ASP A 417 -20.15 11.32 1.52
C ASP A 417 -18.84 11.77 0.83
N LEU A 418 -18.05 10.85 0.25
CA LEU A 418 -16.88 11.15 -0.59
C LEU A 418 -17.24 11.42 -2.06
N ALA A 419 -18.37 10.88 -2.51
CA ALA A 419 -18.83 11.01 -3.90
C ALA A 419 -19.60 12.32 -4.18
N ARG A 420 -19.95 13.07 -3.14
CA ARG A 420 -20.58 14.40 -3.22
C ARG A 420 -19.50 15.47 -3.33
#